data_AF-A0A2E7EZG2-F1
#
_entry.id   AF-A0A2E7EZG2-F1
#
_cell.length_a   1.000
_cell.length_b   1.000
_cell.length_c   1.000
_cell.angle_alpha   90.00
_cell.angle_beta   90.00
_cell.angle_gamma   90.00
#
_symmetry.space_group_name_H-M   'P 1'
#
loop_
_entity.id
_entity.type
_entity.pdbx_description
1 polymer ?
#
loop_
_entity_poly.entity_id
_entity_poly.type
_entity_poly.pdbx_seq_one_letter_code
_entity_poly.pdbx_strand_id
1 'polypeptide(L)'
;MRFSTFILALVTTTLPATAAEPLTPSQALACRVLENRSDWMDIMEHTQTRWGLSVEAQLALFAEEWQLEADNLPSRWRPEWTILDRSEPGIPAGYLDATWNRYAHEAGNRGASTRSMRDVSDFMGWYFASSSEFVNILPGDASAFYIAWRRGPEYLRSGAWRSNTGLIYRSQTFAENATQISEGLQTCSAAAELASATADSSDGQSFISRVGTAMRPWSWQYRRTAGGQRVRDLAD
;
A
#
# COMPACT_ATOMS: atom_id res chain seq x y z
N MET A 1 -10.62 -5.43 78.79
CA MET A 1 -11.12 -4.58 77.70
C MET A 1 -10.13 -4.68 76.55
N ARG A 2 -10.52 -5.24 75.39
CA ARG A 2 -9.66 -5.32 74.19
C ARG A 2 -10.29 -4.44 73.11
N PHE A 3 -9.63 -3.34 72.77
CA PHE A 3 -10.04 -2.44 71.69
C PHE A 3 -9.62 -3.06 70.35
N SER A 4 -10.59 -3.26 69.45
CA SER A 4 -10.36 -3.72 68.09
C SER A 4 -10.29 -2.49 67.17
N THR A 5 -9.12 -2.20 66.63
CA THR A 5 -8.91 -1.14 65.64
C THR A 5 -9.18 -1.69 64.24
N PHE A 6 -10.29 -1.29 63.63
CA PHE A 6 -10.58 -1.52 62.21
C PHE A 6 -9.82 -0.50 61.37
N ILE A 7 -8.79 -0.94 60.63
CA ILE A 7 -8.11 -0.14 59.62
C ILE A 7 -8.90 -0.28 58.31
N LEU A 8 -9.54 0.79 57.88
CA LEU A 8 -10.24 0.90 56.60
C LEU A 8 -9.18 1.07 55.49
N ALA A 9 -8.89 0.01 54.74
CA ALA A 9 -7.97 0.06 53.60
C ALA A 9 -8.66 0.71 52.39
N LEU A 10 -8.32 1.97 52.12
CA LEU A 10 -8.75 2.71 50.93
C LEU A 10 -7.96 2.19 49.71
N VAL A 11 -8.57 1.32 48.91
CA VAL A 11 -7.98 0.80 47.67
C VAL A 11 -8.11 1.87 46.58
N THR A 12 -7.05 2.62 46.34
CA THR A 12 -6.97 3.55 45.21
C THR A 12 -6.61 2.78 43.95
N THR A 13 -7.61 2.45 43.13
CA THR A 13 -7.41 1.91 41.78
C THR A 13 -6.93 3.01 40.85
N THR A 14 -5.61 3.13 40.68
CA THR A 14 -5.02 3.92 39.60
C THR A 14 -5.25 3.19 38.29
N LEU A 15 -6.18 3.65 37.46
CA LEU A 15 -6.26 3.26 36.06
C LEU A 15 -5.00 3.78 35.35
N PRO A 16 -4.13 2.93 34.79
CA PRO A 16 -3.03 3.41 33.97
C PRO A 16 -3.64 4.03 32.71
N ALA A 17 -3.50 5.34 32.57
CA ALA A 17 -3.73 6.01 31.29
C ALA A 17 -2.62 5.55 30.34
N THR A 18 -2.91 4.58 29.49
CA THR A 18 -2.04 4.21 28.38
C THR A 18 -2.03 5.38 27.40
N ALA A 19 -0.99 6.22 27.46
CA ALA A 19 -0.77 7.22 26.41
C ALA A 19 -0.54 6.46 25.10
N ALA A 20 -1.35 6.73 24.07
CA ALA A 20 -1.12 6.19 22.75
C ALA A 20 0.24 6.67 22.25
N GLU A 21 1.07 5.75 21.74
CA GLU A 21 2.33 6.12 21.11
C GLU A 21 2.06 7.04 19.90
N PRO A 22 2.91 8.04 19.65
CA PRO A 22 2.75 8.90 18.48
C PRO A 22 2.91 8.09 17.20
N LEU A 23 1.99 8.30 16.25
CA LEU A 23 2.04 7.64 14.94
C LEU A 23 3.34 7.98 14.20
N THR A 24 3.89 7.00 13.48
CA THR A 24 4.96 7.27 12.52
C THR A 24 4.42 8.13 11.36
N PRO A 25 5.30 8.81 10.58
CA PRO A 25 4.85 9.56 9.40
C PRO A 25 4.04 8.70 8.41
N SER A 26 4.46 7.45 8.20
CA SER A 26 3.79 6.50 7.31
C SER A 26 2.41 6.06 7.85
N GLN A 27 2.29 5.83 9.16
CA GLN A 27 1.00 5.54 9.80
C GLN A 27 0.07 6.76 9.76
N ALA A 28 0.59 7.96 10.02
CA ALA A 28 -0.17 9.20 9.92
C ALA A 28 -0.66 9.44 8.49
N LEU A 29 0.18 9.22 7.49
CA LEU A 29 -0.19 9.31 6.07
C LEU A 29 -1.35 8.35 5.75
N ALA A 30 -1.24 7.09 6.18
CA ALA A 30 -2.29 6.10 5.98
C ALA A 30 -3.64 6.55 6.55
N CYS A 31 -3.65 7.05 7.79
CA CYS A 31 -4.88 7.54 8.41
C CYS A 31 -5.44 8.78 7.73
N ARG A 32 -4.58 9.71 7.32
CA ARG A 32 -4.99 10.93 6.61
C ARG A 32 -5.58 10.63 5.25
N VAL A 33 -5.01 9.66 4.52
CA VAL A 33 -5.55 9.19 3.24
C VAL A 33 -6.89 8.47 3.45
N LEU A 34 -6.99 7.58 4.45
CA LEU A 34 -8.23 6.88 4.76
C LEU A 34 -9.38 7.85 5.08
N GLU A 35 -9.11 8.86 5.89
CA GLU A 35 -10.11 9.85 6.32
C GLU A 35 -10.52 10.81 5.20
N ASN A 36 -9.55 11.31 4.43
CA ASN A 36 -9.80 12.45 3.54
C ASN A 36 -9.90 12.05 2.06
N ARG A 37 -9.46 10.84 1.70
CA ARG A 37 -9.29 10.38 0.30
C ARG A 37 -9.88 8.99 0.08
N SER A 38 -11.17 8.84 0.36
CA SER A 38 -11.91 7.62 0.03
C SER A 38 -11.83 7.26 -1.47
N ASP A 39 -11.73 8.26 -2.34
CA ASP A 39 -11.52 8.07 -3.79
C ASP A 39 -10.22 7.32 -4.11
N TRP A 40 -9.16 7.57 -3.34
CA TRP A 40 -7.87 6.89 -3.49
C TRP A 40 -7.96 5.44 -3.00
N MET A 41 -8.63 5.23 -1.88
CA MET A 41 -8.82 3.90 -1.30
C MET A 41 -9.61 3.00 -2.26
N ASP A 42 -10.74 3.49 -2.80
CA ASP A 42 -11.55 2.75 -3.78
C ASP A 42 -10.74 2.35 -5.03
N ILE A 43 -9.89 3.26 -5.52
CA ILE A 43 -9.00 3.01 -6.65
C ILE A 43 -7.98 1.91 -6.31
N MET A 44 -7.31 2.02 -5.16
CA MET A 44 -6.27 1.07 -4.77
C MET A 44 -6.86 -0.31 -4.46
N GLU A 45 -8.04 -0.38 -3.84
CA GLU A 45 -8.75 -1.64 -3.59
C GLU A 45 -9.17 -2.33 -4.90
N HIS A 46 -9.62 -1.57 -5.89
CA HIS A 46 -9.90 -2.10 -7.23
C HIS A 46 -8.64 -2.70 -7.87
N THR A 47 -7.53 -1.98 -7.81
CA THR A 47 -6.23 -2.46 -8.31
C THR A 47 -5.76 -3.71 -7.57
N GLN A 48 -5.86 -3.73 -6.24
CA GLN A 48 -5.52 -4.89 -5.42
C GLN A 48 -6.37 -6.09 -5.84
N THR A 49 -7.68 -5.88 -5.98
CA THR A 49 -8.58 -6.93 -6.41
C THR A 49 -8.16 -7.47 -7.77
N ARG A 50 -7.86 -6.59 -8.73
CA ARG A 50 -7.54 -6.93 -10.12
C ARG A 50 -6.19 -7.62 -10.30
N TRP A 51 -5.16 -7.13 -9.64
CA TRP A 51 -3.76 -7.49 -9.91
C TRP A 51 -3.03 -8.09 -8.72
N GLY A 52 -3.61 -8.01 -7.52
CA GLY A 52 -3.02 -8.53 -6.29
C GLY A 52 -2.08 -7.58 -5.57
N LEU A 53 -1.75 -6.40 -6.14
CA LEU A 53 -0.90 -5.40 -5.47
C LEU A 53 -1.65 -4.75 -4.30
N SER A 54 -1.17 -4.94 -3.07
CA SER A 54 -1.91 -4.48 -1.89
C SER A 54 -2.05 -2.96 -1.78
N VAL A 55 -3.10 -2.49 -1.10
CA VAL A 55 -3.37 -1.05 -0.90
C VAL A 55 -2.19 -0.36 -0.21
N GLU A 56 -1.61 -0.98 0.81
CA GLU A 56 -0.46 -0.42 1.52
C GLU A 56 0.80 -0.34 0.64
N ALA A 57 1.03 -1.31 -0.23
CA ALA A 57 2.16 -1.29 -1.16
C ALA A 57 1.97 -0.23 -2.24
N GLN A 58 0.73 -0.07 -2.73
CA GLN A 58 0.36 1.01 -3.65
C GLN A 58 0.58 2.37 -2.99
N LEU A 59 0.06 2.57 -1.77
CA LEU A 59 0.18 3.85 -1.08
C LEU A 59 1.64 4.15 -0.70
N ALA A 60 2.43 3.16 -0.28
CA ALA A 60 3.86 3.32 -0.04
C ALA A 60 4.61 3.77 -1.30
N LEU A 61 4.25 3.19 -2.46
CA LEU A 61 4.87 3.54 -3.73
C LEU A 61 4.40 4.92 -4.22
N PHE A 62 3.15 5.28 -3.95
CA PHE A 62 2.66 6.64 -4.15
C PHE A 62 3.41 7.65 -3.26
N ALA A 63 3.66 7.32 -2.00
CA ALA A 63 4.39 8.17 -1.08
C ALA A 63 5.84 8.37 -1.51
N GLU A 64 6.52 7.29 -1.93
CA GLU A 64 7.91 7.35 -2.38
C GLU A 64 8.07 8.17 -3.66
N GLU A 65 7.33 7.83 -4.72
CA GLU A 65 7.57 8.39 -6.06
C GLU A 65 7.03 9.82 -6.18
N TRP A 66 6.07 10.22 -5.34
CA TRP A 66 5.44 11.55 -5.37
C TRP A 66 5.59 12.35 -4.08
N GLN A 67 6.41 11.88 -3.14
CA GLN A 67 6.73 12.58 -1.88
C GLN A 67 5.48 13.00 -1.12
N LEU A 68 4.51 12.07 -0.99
CA LEU A 68 3.27 12.38 -0.28
C LEU A 68 3.52 12.52 1.21
N GLU A 69 3.00 13.60 1.79
CA GLU A 69 3.04 13.88 3.21
C GLU A 69 1.62 13.89 3.80
N ALA A 70 1.47 13.36 5.01
CA ALA A 70 0.18 13.20 5.68
C ALA A 70 -0.59 14.52 5.85
N ASP A 71 0.14 15.61 6.10
CA ASP A 71 -0.43 16.94 6.33
C ASP A 71 -0.66 17.74 5.04
N ASN A 72 -0.13 17.26 3.91
CA ASN A 72 -0.14 17.96 2.63
C ASN A 72 -0.58 17.05 1.48
N LEU A 73 -1.77 16.45 1.62
CA LEU A 73 -2.35 15.67 0.53
C LEU A 73 -2.84 16.60 -0.61
N PRO A 74 -2.45 16.33 -1.86
CA PRO A 74 -2.82 17.19 -2.98
C PRO A 74 -4.32 17.12 -3.25
N SER A 75 -4.98 18.25 -3.42
CA SER A 75 -6.43 18.31 -3.68
C SER A 75 -6.88 17.49 -4.90
N ARG A 76 -6.00 17.30 -5.89
CA ARG A 76 -6.22 16.49 -7.09
C ARG A 76 -4.96 15.72 -7.41
N TRP A 77 -5.12 14.51 -7.96
CA TRP A 77 -3.98 13.76 -8.45
C TRP A 77 -3.38 14.41 -9.70
N ARG A 78 -2.11 14.78 -9.63
CA ARG A 78 -1.33 15.33 -10.76
C ARG A 78 0.11 14.84 -10.64
N PRO A 79 0.39 13.67 -11.22
CA PRO A 79 1.67 13.04 -11.01
C PRO A 79 2.68 13.64 -12.01
N GLU A 80 3.79 14.20 -11.50
CA GLU A 80 4.82 14.88 -12.32
C GLU A 80 5.97 13.94 -12.76
N TRP A 81 5.96 12.70 -12.24
CA TRP A 81 6.93 11.62 -12.51
C TRP A 81 7.16 11.23 -13.99
N THR A 82 6.28 11.63 -14.92
CA THR A 82 6.52 11.46 -16.37
C THR A 82 7.75 12.22 -16.89
N ILE A 83 8.38 13.05 -16.06
CA ILE A 83 9.53 13.90 -16.42
C ILE A 83 10.86 13.37 -15.83
N LEU A 84 10.82 12.35 -14.96
CA LEU A 84 12.05 11.83 -14.37
C LEU A 84 12.79 10.97 -15.39
N ASP A 85 13.76 11.59 -16.07
CA ASP A 85 14.85 10.93 -16.76
C ASP A 85 15.48 9.91 -15.80
N ARG A 86 15.02 8.66 -15.92
CA ARG A 86 15.62 7.50 -15.23
C ARG A 86 16.92 7.13 -15.93
N SER A 87 17.85 8.09 -16.06
CA SER A 87 19.26 7.88 -16.43
C SER A 87 20.03 7.04 -15.39
N GLU A 88 19.32 6.43 -14.44
CA GLU A 88 19.82 5.42 -13.54
C GLU A 88 20.22 4.15 -14.32
N PRO A 89 21.39 3.54 -14.03
CA PRO A 89 21.86 2.35 -14.75
C PRO A 89 20.82 1.23 -14.80
N GLY A 90 20.47 0.76 -16.01
CA GLY A 90 19.59 -0.40 -16.21
C GLY A 90 18.21 -0.10 -16.81
N ILE A 91 17.83 1.18 -16.97
CA ILE A 91 16.59 1.56 -17.68
C ILE A 91 16.95 2.44 -18.89
N PRO A 92 16.70 1.99 -20.13
CA PRO A 92 16.98 2.79 -21.32
C PRO A 92 15.97 3.95 -21.49
N ALA A 93 16.38 5.00 -22.20
CA ALA A 93 15.48 6.09 -22.58
C ALA A 93 14.24 5.56 -23.33
N GLY A 94 13.06 6.09 -23.03
CA GLY A 94 11.79 5.64 -23.63
C GLY A 94 11.22 4.33 -23.06
N TYR A 95 11.89 3.69 -22.10
CA TYR A 95 11.40 2.46 -21.46
C TYR A 95 10.03 2.65 -20.83
N LEU A 96 9.78 3.79 -20.16
CA LEU A 96 8.48 4.05 -19.53
C LEU A 96 7.37 4.20 -20.56
N ASP A 97 7.60 4.93 -21.66
CA ASP A 97 6.62 5.09 -22.73
C ASP A 97 6.28 3.74 -23.37
N ALA A 98 7.29 2.93 -23.66
CA ALA A 98 7.10 1.58 -24.19
C ALA A 98 6.33 0.68 -23.19
N THR A 99 6.68 0.75 -21.91
CA THR A 99 6.03 -0.04 -20.85
C THR A 99 4.58 0.40 -20.61
N TRP A 100 4.31 1.71 -20.66
CA TRP A 100 2.96 2.27 -20.56
C TRP A 100 2.10 1.88 -21.76
N ASN A 101 2.65 1.93 -22.98
CA ASN A 101 1.94 1.50 -24.18
C ASN A 101 1.62 0.00 -24.13
N ARG A 102 2.55 -0.82 -23.65
CA ARG A 102 2.32 -2.25 -23.41
C ARG A 102 1.20 -2.46 -22.41
N TYR A 103 1.23 -1.75 -21.28
CA TYR A 103 0.16 -1.75 -20.29
C TYR A 103 -1.20 -1.39 -20.91
N ALA A 104 -1.29 -0.25 -21.60
CA ALA A 104 -2.54 0.24 -22.18
C ALA A 104 -3.16 -0.79 -23.15
N HIS A 105 -2.31 -1.54 -23.85
CA HIS A 105 -2.72 -2.64 -24.71
C HIS A 105 -3.15 -3.89 -23.92
N GLU A 106 -2.27 -4.44 -23.08
CA GLU A 106 -2.49 -5.71 -22.36
C GLU A 106 -3.57 -5.63 -21.29
N ALA A 107 -3.67 -4.51 -20.59
CA ALA A 107 -4.72 -4.26 -19.59
C ALA A 107 -6.06 -3.86 -20.23
N GLY A 108 -6.13 -3.74 -21.57
CA GLY A 108 -7.34 -3.35 -22.29
C GLY A 108 -7.77 -1.89 -22.07
N ASN A 109 -6.87 -1.03 -21.62
CA ASN A 109 -7.14 0.38 -21.31
C ASN A 109 -6.43 1.32 -22.31
N ARG A 110 -6.89 1.33 -23.57
CA ARG A 110 -6.28 2.14 -24.65
C ARG A 110 -6.35 3.66 -24.41
N GLY A 111 -7.26 4.11 -23.54
CA GLY A 111 -7.42 5.51 -23.15
C GLY A 111 -6.71 5.88 -21.85
N ALA A 112 -5.87 4.98 -21.31
CA ALA A 112 -5.19 5.20 -20.05
C ALA A 112 -4.37 6.50 -20.06
N SER A 113 -4.51 7.29 -19.00
CA SER A 113 -3.82 8.57 -18.86
C SER A 113 -2.87 8.54 -17.66
N THR A 114 -1.61 8.91 -17.87
CA THR A 114 -0.63 9.06 -16.79
C THR A 114 -1.05 10.12 -15.76
N ARG A 115 -2.01 10.98 -16.10
CA ARG A 115 -2.56 12.01 -15.19
C ARG A 115 -3.73 11.52 -14.33
N SER A 116 -4.20 10.29 -14.55
CA SER A 116 -5.30 9.68 -13.81
C SER A 116 -4.75 8.78 -12.71
N MET A 117 -5.16 8.99 -11.45
CA MET A 117 -4.72 8.12 -10.36
C MET A 117 -5.17 6.69 -10.58
N ARG A 118 -6.39 6.52 -11.10
CA ARG A 118 -6.96 5.21 -11.41
C ARG A 118 -6.07 4.44 -12.38
N ASP A 119 -5.64 5.08 -13.46
CA ASP A 119 -4.82 4.43 -14.48
C ASP A 119 -3.39 4.20 -14.00
N VAL A 120 -2.83 5.11 -13.20
CA VAL A 120 -1.50 4.94 -12.60
C VAL A 120 -1.49 3.80 -11.58
N SER A 121 -2.49 3.72 -10.71
CA SER A 121 -2.65 2.62 -9.77
C SER A 121 -2.84 1.29 -10.52
N ASP A 122 -3.71 1.25 -11.53
CA ASP A 122 -3.91 0.05 -12.36
C ASP A 122 -2.64 -0.37 -13.10
N PHE A 123 -1.85 0.59 -13.60
CA PHE A 123 -0.53 0.35 -14.17
C PHE A 123 0.44 -0.25 -13.15
N MET A 124 0.49 0.27 -11.92
CA MET A 124 1.33 -0.30 -10.85
C MET A 124 0.96 -1.75 -10.57
N GLY A 125 -0.34 -2.04 -10.49
CA GLY A 125 -0.85 -3.40 -10.31
C GLY A 125 -0.47 -4.32 -11.48
N TRP A 126 -0.73 -3.92 -12.72
CA TRP A 126 -0.34 -4.69 -13.90
C TRP A 126 1.18 -4.91 -13.98
N TYR A 127 1.98 -3.90 -13.65
CA TYR A 127 3.43 -4.00 -13.69
C TYR A 127 3.93 -4.98 -12.62
N PHE A 128 3.35 -4.94 -11.41
CA PHE A 128 3.61 -5.92 -10.37
C PHE A 128 3.27 -7.34 -10.83
N ALA A 129 2.06 -7.55 -11.35
CA ALA A 129 1.59 -8.87 -11.76
C ALA A 129 2.45 -9.46 -12.90
N SER A 130 2.68 -8.67 -13.96
CA SER A 130 3.49 -9.09 -15.12
C SER A 130 4.96 -9.29 -14.77
N SER A 131 5.53 -8.47 -13.87
CA SER A 131 6.92 -8.65 -13.42
C SER A 131 7.05 -9.87 -12.52
N SER A 132 6.12 -10.08 -11.58
CA SER A 132 6.18 -11.17 -10.61
C SER A 132 6.17 -12.55 -11.28
N GLU A 133 5.45 -12.70 -12.39
CA GLU A 133 5.47 -13.92 -13.21
C GLU A 133 6.87 -14.19 -13.79
N PHE A 134 7.60 -13.14 -14.18
CA PHE A 134 8.93 -13.26 -14.78
C PHE A 134 10.05 -13.49 -13.75
N VAL A 135 9.98 -12.84 -12.59
CA VAL A 135 11.05 -12.87 -11.56
C VAL A 135 10.73 -13.67 -10.30
N ASN A 136 9.54 -14.26 -10.20
CA ASN A 136 9.08 -14.98 -9.01
C ASN A 136 9.15 -14.14 -7.71
N ILE A 137 8.74 -12.87 -7.77
CA ILE A 137 8.60 -12.05 -6.56
C ILE A 137 7.59 -12.74 -5.64
N LEU A 138 8.01 -13.02 -4.40
CA LEU A 138 7.13 -13.67 -3.45
C LEU A 138 5.94 -12.75 -3.12
N PRO A 139 4.74 -13.33 -2.94
CA PRO A 139 3.59 -12.60 -2.44
C PRO A 139 3.93 -12.05 -1.04
N GLY A 140 4.28 -10.77 -0.97
CA GLY A 140 4.73 -10.12 0.26
C GLY A 140 6.17 -9.61 0.29
N ASP A 141 6.91 -9.73 -0.82
CA ASP A 141 8.24 -9.15 -0.91
C ASP A 141 8.20 -7.75 -1.53
N ALA A 142 7.78 -6.77 -0.73
CA ALA A 142 7.77 -5.36 -1.14
C ALA A 142 9.18 -4.84 -1.49
N SER A 143 10.23 -5.40 -0.86
CA SER A 143 11.61 -5.00 -1.14
C SER A 143 12.04 -5.42 -2.55
N ALA A 144 11.75 -6.65 -2.96
CA ALA A 144 12.00 -7.13 -4.32
C ALA A 144 11.13 -6.38 -5.34
N PHE A 145 9.86 -6.12 -5.00
CA PHE A 145 9.00 -5.30 -5.85
C PHE A 145 9.59 -3.90 -6.08
N TYR A 146 10.06 -3.22 -5.03
CA TYR A 146 10.69 -1.91 -5.14
C TYR A 146 11.91 -1.94 -6.07
N ILE A 147 12.77 -2.95 -5.95
CA ILE A 147 13.94 -3.12 -6.83
C ILE A 147 13.49 -3.29 -8.28
N ALA A 148 12.49 -4.14 -8.54
CA ALA A 148 11.95 -4.33 -9.89
C ALA A 148 11.27 -3.06 -10.43
N TRP A 149 10.63 -2.26 -9.58
CA TRP A 149 10.03 -0.98 -9.94
C TRP A 149 11.08 0.06 -10.33
N ARG A 150 12.18 0.15 -9.56
CA ARG A 150 13.24 1.15 -9.76
C ARG A 150 14.21 0.80 -10.89
N ARG A 151 14.52 -0.49 -11.08
CA ARG A 151 15.58 -0.94 -11.99
C ARG A 151 15.14 -1.97 -13.03
N GLY A 152 13.86 -2.34 -13.02
CA GLY A 152 13.30 -3.32 -13.94
C GLY A 152 13.42 -4.77 -13.43
N PRO A 153 12.55 -5.67 -13.91
CA PRO A 153 12.55 -7.07 -13.51
C PRO A 153 13.83 -7.81 -13.90
N GLU A 154 14.45 -7.46 -15.04
CA GLU A 154 15.70 -8.09 -15.48
C GLU A 154 16.88 -7.79 -14.54
N TYR A 155 16.95 -6.57 -14.00
CA TYR A 155 17.98 -6.20 -13.04
C TYR A 155 17.81 -6.97 -11.72
N LEU A 156 16.56 -7.16 -11.27
CA LEU A 156 16.26 -8.01 -10.12
C LEU A 156 16.68 -9.46 -10.38
N ARG A 157 16.32 -10.01 -11.55
CA ARG A 157 16.60 -11.40 -11.97
C ARG A 157 18.08 -11.70 -12.04
N SER A 158 18.86 -10.80 -12.65
CA SER A 158 20.31 -10.96 -12.80
C SER A 158 21.05 -10.93 -11.45
N GLY A 159 20.43 -10.36 -10.41
CA GLY A 159 21.06 -10.20 -9.11
C GLY A 159 22.03 -9.04 -9.00
N ALA A 160 22.15 -8.22 -10.03
CA ALA A 160 23.08 -7.08 -10.06
C ALA A 160 22.79 -6.03 -8.95
N TRP A 161 21.57 -6.01 -8.42
CA TRP A 161 21.17 -5.16 -7.29
C TRP A 161 21.92 -5.48 -5.99
N ARG A 162 22.44 -6.70 -5.83
CA ARG A 162 23.06 -7.16 -4.57
C ARG A 162 24.33 -6.39 -4.19
N SER A 163 25.01 -5.78 -5.17
CA SER A 163 26.18 -4.92 -4.93
C SER A 163 25.82 -3.45 -4.72
N ASN A 164 24.55 -3.07 -4.87
CA ASN A 164 24.08 -1.70 -4.71
C ASN A 164 23.48 -1.50 -3.33
N THR A 165 24.32 -1.24 -2.33
CA THR A 165 23.92 -1.06 -0.93
C THR A 165 22.87 0.02 -0.74
N GLY A 166 22.93 1.13 -1.51
CA GLY A 166 21.95 2.20 -1.42
C GLY A 166 20.55 1.78 -1.91
N LEU A 167 20.48 0.98 -2.97
CA LEU A 167 19.22 0.42 -3.45
C LEU A 167 18.64 -0.61 -2.47
N ILE A 168 19.50 -1.45 -1.86
CA ILE A 168 19.08 -2.40 -0.84
C ILE A 168 18.47 -1.65 0.35
N TYR A 169 19.17 -0.65 0.88
CA TYR A 169 18.68 0.17 1.98
C TYR A 169 17.32 0.80 1.66
N ARG A 170 17.18 1.48 0.51
CA ARG A 170 15.91 2.07 0.10
C ARG A 170 14.78 1.03 -0.06
N SER A 171 15.09 -0.15 -0.58
CA SER A 171 14.10 -1.23 -0.71
C SER A 171 13.60 -1.76 0.64
N GLN A 172 14.47 -1.78 1.65
CA GLN A 172 14.11 -2.17 3.02
C GLN A 172 13.25 -1.08 3.67
N THR A 173 13.66 0.19 3.57
CA THR A 173 12.86 1.33 4.05
C THR A 173 11.49 1.38 3.39
N PHE A 174 11.40 1.09 2.10
CA PHE A 174 10.12 0.98 1.39
C PHE A 174 9.22 -0.12 1.99
N ALA A 175 9.76 -1.30 2.26
CA ALA A 175 9.02 -2.41 2.86
C ALA A 175 8.56 -2.10 4.31
N GLU A 176 9.40 -1.42 5.08
CA GLU A 176 9.07 -0.91 6.42
C GLU A 176 7.93 0.11 6.34
N ASN A 177 8.00 1.08 5.42
CA ASN A 177 6.95 2.07 5.21
C ASN A 177 5.62 1.43 4.81
N ALA A 178 5.64 0.44 3.91
CA ALA A 178 4.43 -0.31 3.54
C ALA A 178 3.82 -1.05 4.74
N THR A 179 4.65 -1.62 5.62
CA THR A 179 4.19 -2.27 6.85
C THR A 179 3.55 -1.27 7.80
N GLN A 180 4.20 -0.12 8.03
CA GLN A 180 3.66 0.95 8.85
C GLN A 180 2.34 1.52 8.28
N ILE A 181 2.22 1.62 6.97
CA ILE A 181 0.97 2.03 6.32
C ILE A 181 -0.13 1.00 6.60
N SER A 182 0.16 -0.30 6.46
CA SER A 182 -0.81 -1.36 6.80
C SER A 182 -1.28 -1.26 8.25
N GLU A 183 -0.36 -1.08 9.20
CA GLU A 183 -0.68 -0.91 10.62
C GLU A 183 -1.53 0.34 10.85
N GLY A 184 -1.18 1.44 10.19
CA GLY A 184 -1.95 2.69 10.21
C GLY A 184 -3.39 2.44 9.77
N LEU A 185 -3.60 1.91 8.55
CA LEU A 185 -4.93 1.62 8.00
C LEU A 185 -5.78 0.76 8.94
N GLN A 186 -5.21 -0.27 9.56
CA GLN A 186 -5.91 -1.12 10.54
C GLN A 186 -6.29 -0.34 11.80
N THR A 187 -5.38 0.48 12.32
CA THR A 187 -5.59 1.23 13.56
C THR A 187 -6.68 2.29 13.41
N CYS A 188 -6.64 3.10 12.36
CA CYS A 188 -7.63 4.16 12.18
C CYS A 188 -8.96 3.70 11.59
N SER A 189 -9.02 2.57 10.87
CA SER A 189 -10.31 1.96 10.51
C SER A 189 -11.05 1.45 11.76
N ALA A 190 -10.37 0.75 12.66
CA ALA A 190 -10.96 0.30 13.92
C ALA A 190 -11.43 1.48 14.81
N ALA A 191 -10.65 2.56 14.88
CA ALA A 191 -11.03 3.77 15.61
C ALA A 191 -12.29 4.43 15.00
N ALA A 192 -12.38 4.50 13.67
CA ALA A 192 -13.54 5.04 12.96
C ALA A 192 -14.78 4.16 13.17
N GLU A 193 -14.64 2.83 13.15
CA GLU A 193 -15.73 1.89 13.43
C GLU A 193 -16.26 2.05 14.86
N LEU A 194 -15.38 2.13 15.87
CA LEU A 194 -15.76 2.40 17.27
C LEU A 194 -16.46 3.76 17.44
N ALA A 195 -15.97 4.80 16.78
CA ALA A 195 -16.60 6.12 16.78
C ALA A 195 -18.01 6.08 16.15
N SER A 196 -18.17 5.36 15.04
CA SER A 196 -19.49 5.19 14.40
C SER A 196 -20.45 4.36 15.25
N ALA A 197 -19.97 3.28 15.91
CA ALA A 197 -20.79 2.43 16.77
C ALA A 197 -21.29 3.14 18.04
N THR A 198 -20.52 4.11 18.54
CA THR A 198 -20.94 4.96 19.67
C THR A 198 -21.91 6.06 19.24
N ALA A 199 -21.84 6.52 17.98
CA ALA A 199 -22.79 7.47 17.39
C ALA A 199 -24.14 6.84 17.01
N ASP A 200 -24.16 5.56 16.61
CA ASP A 200 -25.35 4.81 16.14
C ASP A 200 -26.30 4.36 17.27
N SER A 201 -26.15 4.92 18.49
CA SER A 201 -27.11 4.74 19.58
C SER A 201 -28.34 5.69 19.48
N SER A 202 -28.43 6.48 18.41
CA SER A 202 -29.63 7.22 18.01
C SER A 202 -29.82 7.18 16.49
N ASP A 203 -30.88 6.50 16.04
CA ASP A 203 -31.40 6.37 14.66
C ASP A 203 -30.63 5.47 13.68
N GLY A 204 -31.24 4.32 13.39
CA GLY A 204 -30.67 3.25 12.57
C GLY A 204 -30.72 3.49 11.06
N GLN A 205 -29.56 3.30 10.43
CA GLN A 205 -29.28 2.42 9.29
C GLN A 205 -27.81 2.64 8.88
N SER A 206 -26.91 1.78 9.35
CA SER A 206 -25.46 1.97 9.17
C SER A 206 -24.95 1.45 7.82
N PHE A 207 -24.22 2.33 7.13
CA PHE A 207 -23.58 2.12 5.83
C PHE A 207 -22.15 1.52 5.94
N ILE A 208 -21.59 1.39 7.15
CA ILE A 208 -20.18 1.04 7.39
C ILE A 208 -19.99 -0.46 7.62
N SER A 209 -20.49 -1.29 6.71
CA SER A 209 -20.27 -2.76 6.77
C SER A 209 -19.12 -3.25 5.89
N ARG A 210 -18.49 -2.37 5.10
CA ARG A 210 -17.57 -2.80 4.03
C ARG A 210 -16.07 -2.70 4.34
N VAL A 211 -15.67 -2.00 5.40
CA VAL A 211 -14.24 -1.72 5.67
C VAL A 211 -13.60 -2.83 6.52
N GLY A 212 -14.27 -3.29 7.60
CA GLY A 212 -13.68 -4.21 8.58
C GLY A 212 -13.35 -5.64 8.14
N THR A 213 -13.77 -6.10 6.95
CA THR A 213 -13.51 -7.51 6.52
C THR A 213 -12.31 -7.66 5.59
N ALA A 214 -11.70 -6.57 5.10
CA ALA A 214 -10.79 -6.63 3.94
C ALA A 214 -9.31 -6.32 4.23
N MET A 215 -8.91 -5.89 5.43
CA MET A 215 -7.50 -5.60 5.74
C MET A 215 -6.87 -6.70 6.59
N ARG A 216 -6.54 -7.80 5.92
CA ARG A 216 -5.65 -8.82 6.49
C ARG A 216 -4.21 -8.32 6.33
N PRO A 217 -3.38 -8.31 7.39
CA PRO A 217 -1.96 -8.03 7.21
C PRO A 217 -1.39 -9.04 6.20
N TRP A 218 -0.91 -8.52 5.07
CA TRP A 218 -0.10 -9.24 4.08
C TRP A 218 -0.68 -10.55 3.51
N SER A 219 -1.99 -10.64 3.22
CA SER A 219 -2.50 -11.81 2.49
C SER A 219 -2.55 -11.57 0.98
N TRP A 220 -1.41 -11.77 0.33
CA TRP A 220 -1.30 -11.79 -1.12
C TRP A 220 -1.85 -13.11 -1.66
N GLN A 221 -3.12 -13.14 -2.05
CA GLN A 221 -3.67 -14.29 -2.76
C GLN A 221 -3.26 -14.20 -4.23
N TYR A 222 -2.44 -15.16 -4.67
CA TYR A 222 -2.18 -15.37 -6.09
C TYR A 222 -3.52 -15.54 -6.80
N ARG A 223 -3.89 -14.62 -7.69
CA ARG A 223 -5.04 -14.81 -8.57
C ARG A 223 -4.63 -15.91 -9.56
N ARG A 224 -5.02 -17.16 -9.28
CA ARG A 224 -5.14 -18.16 -10.35
C ARG A 224 -6.17 -17.60 -11.32
N THR A 225 -5.73 -17.19 -12.50
CA THR A 225 -6.63 -16.88 -13.60
C THR A 225 -7.60 -18.07 -13.77
N ALA A 226 -8.90 -17.76 -13.85
CA ALA A 226 -9.92 -18.76 -14.15
C ALA A 226 -9.67 -19.27 -15.57
N GLY A 227 -8.90 -20.35 -15.68
CA GLY A 227 -8.39 -20.88 -16.93
C GLY A 227 -6.95 -21.33 -16.74
N GLY A 228 -6.76 -22.55 -16.23
CA GLY A 228 -5.46 -23.19 -16.06
C GLY A 228 -4.76 -23.47 -17.38
N GLN A 229 -4.34 -22.43 -18.09
CA GLN A 229 -3.40 -22.51 -19.20
C GLN A 229 -2.22 -21.61 -18.87
N ARG A 230 -1.07 -22.27 -18.64
CA ARG A 230 0.25 -21.66 -18.84
C ARG A 230 0.25 -21.17 -20.28
N VAL A 231 0.31 -19.84 -20.47
CA VAL A 231 0.56 -19.28 -21.79
C VAL A 231 1.93 -19.78 -22.20
N ARG A 232 1.93 -20.75 -23.12
CA ARG A 232 3.12 -21.22 -23.82
C ARG A 232 3.67 -20.07 -24.65
N ASP A 233 4.99 -20.00 -24.65
CA ASP A 233 5.89 -19.41 -25.64
C ASP A 233 5.24 -18.76 -26.85
N LEU A 234 5.55 -17.47 -27.04
CA LEU A 234 5.76 -16.90 -28.36
C LEU A 234 7.06 -16.11 -28.32
N ALA A 235 8.16 -16.85 -28.45
CA ALA A 235 9.28 -16.39 -29.23
C ALA A 235 8.93 -16.66 -30.69
N ASP A 236 8.83 -15.60 -31.48
CA ASP A 236 9.30 -15.47 -32.87
C ASP A 236 9.41 -13.97 -33.18
#